data_AF-W4FMY5-F1
#
_entry.id   AF-W4FMY5-F1
#
_cell.length_a   1.000
_cell.length_b   1.000
_cell.length_c   1.000
_cell.angle_alpha   90.00
_cell.angle_beta   90.00
_cell.angle_gamma   90.00
#
_symmetry.space_group_name_H-M   'P 1'
#
loop_
_entity.id
_entity.type
_entity.pdbx_description
1 polymer ?
#
loop_
_entity_poly.entity_id
_entity_poly.type
_entity_poly.pdbx_seq_one_letter_code
_entity_poly.pdbx_strand_id
1 'polypeptide(L)'
;MKITRIAATATPTSAVAHLADAHGRLVSPPHRGYIGKLPQYKGLVPINYSDNGLSAGGIGQTSGGKNGICGDPYTGVREHETGGVYGRFPQHREKVVGACYAPGSTIDVQVQLTANHKGYFEFGLCKLNHLNDKETEECFQALAEPSGLKEWQVPPGNGFFDIQYVLPSGVTCDGDSHCVLRWHYTGWNNAGVGALGQEHFWNCADVYISNTCGASNPTPSSAKPSTSAVATQPPRPTQPQAPSTSKPTIPTQPPQTSAPSNPTPAPVPGQCGTCANCYYAPTNACFAGWSAAQCAQVPVFKWCGV
;
A
#
# COMPACT_ATOMS: atom_id res chain seq x y z
N MET A 1 19.28 -23.72 -64.66
CA MET A 1 18.48 -24.01 -63.45
C MET A 1 19.11 -23.22 -62.29
N LYS A 2 18.61 -22.01 -61.99
CA LYS A 2 19.15 -21.14 -60.92
C LYS A 2 18.31 -21.40 -59.67
N ILE A 3 18.93 -21.98 -58.64
CA ILE A 3 18.32 -22.15 -57.31
C ILE A 3 18.69 -20.93 -56.48
N THR A 4 17.77 -19.99 -56.35
CA THR A 4 17.90 -18.85 -55.45
C THR A 4 17.51 -19.31 -54.04
N ARG A 5 18.49 -19.41 -53.13
CA ARG A 5 18.24 -19.67 -51.71
C ARG A 5 17.85 -18.36 -51.03
N ILE A 6 16.59 -18.27 -50.60
CA ILE A 6 16.11 -17.18 -49.75
C ILE A 6 16.50 -17.53 -48.32
N ALA A 7 17.48 -16.82 -47.77
CA ALA A 7 17.80 -16.87 -46.34
C ALA A 7 16.75 -16.08 -45.57
N ALA A 8 15.88 -16.77 -44.83
CA ALA A 8 14.97 -16.14 -43.88
C ALA A 8 15.77 -15.73 -42.64
N THR A 9 16.09 -14.44 -42.52
CA THR A 9 16.61 -13.85 -41.28
C THR A 9 15.48 -13.76 -40.26
N ALA A 10 15.44 -14.68 -39.31
CA ALA A 10 14.58 -14.57 -38.14
C ALA A 10 15.13 -13.47 -37.23
N THR A 11 14.47 -12.31 -37.19
CA THR A 11 14.72 -11.28 -36.18
C THR A 11 14.21 -11.79 -34.83
N PRO A 12 15.04 -11.85 -33.78
CA PRO A 12 14.55 -12.17 -32.44
C PRO A 12 13.68 -11.00 -31.98
N THR A 13 12.37 -11.21 -31.94
CA THR A 13 11.46 -10.37 -31.17
C THR A 13 11.82 -10.56 -29.70
N SER A 14 12.58 -9.63 -29.13
CA SER A 14 12.73 -9.50 -27.68
C SER A 14 11.34 -9.27 -27.09
N ALA A 15 10.75 -10.33 -26.55
CA ALA A 15 9.59 -10.21 -25.69
C ALA A 15 10.04 -9.43 -24.46
N VAL A 16 9.71 -8.14 -24.41
CA VAL A 16 9.75 -7.39 -23.16
C VAL A 16 8.68 -8.04 -22.29
N ALA A 17 9.09 -8.91 -21.38
CA ALA A 17 8.22 -9.35 -20.30
C ALA A 17 7.88 -8.08 -19.52
N HIS A 18 6.66 -7.58 -19.70
CA HIS A 18 6.08 -6.63 -18.77
C HIS A 18 5.99 -7.38 -17.44
N LEU A 19 7.00 -7.18 -16.59
CA LEU A 19 6.93 -7.46 -15.16
C LEU A 19 5.79 -6.57 -14.68
N ALA A 20 4.56 -7.10 -14.68
CA ALA A 20 3.56 -6.59 -13.77
C ALA A 20 4.20 -6.78 -12.40
N ASP A 21 4.42 -5.69 -11.69
CA ASP A 21 4.95 -5.71 -10.33
C ASP A 21 3.79 -6.07 -9.41
N ALA A 22 3.99 -7.01 -8.48
CA ALA A 22 2.94 -7.32 -7.53
C ALA A 22 2.65 -6.07 -6.71
N HIS A 23 1.45 -5.97 -6.15
CA HIS A 23 1.12 -4.82 -5.33
C HIS A 23 0.17 -5.27 -4.23
N GLY A 24 0.49 -4.87 -3.01
CA GLY A 24 -0.34 -5.13 -1.87
C GLY A 24 0.08 -4.36 -0.64
N ARG A 25 -0.84 -4.32 0.32
CA ARG A 25 -0.64 -3.62 1.60
C ARG A 25 -1.31 -4.37 2.74
N LEU A 26 -0.71 -4.28 3.93
CA LEU A 26 -1.32 -4.69 5.19
C LEU A 26 -2.29 -3.59 5.67
N VAL A 27 -3.58 -3.86 5.56
CA VAL A 27 -4.67 -2.91 5.84
C VAL A 27 -5.03 -2.89 7.33
N SER A 28 -5.02 -4.06 7.98
CA SER A 28 -5.31 -4.20 9.41
C SER A 28 -4.33 -5.19 10.06
N PRO A 29 -3.60 -4.81 11.12
CA PRO A 29 -3.42 -3.42 11.58
C PRO A 29 -2.80 -2.57 10.46
N PRO A 30 -3.18 -1.29 10.31
CA PRO A 30 -2.72 -0.49 9.18
C PRO A 30 -1.20 -0.29 9.22
N HIS A 31 -0.50 -0.69 8.16
CA HIS A 31 0.93 -0.46 8.08
C HIS A 31 1.28 1.02 7.93
N ARG A 32 2.53 1.38 8.24
CA ARG A 32 3.05 2.75 8.25
C ARG A 32 2.80 3.52 6.95
N GLY A 33 2.86 2.86 5.79
CA GLY A 33 2.56 3.51 4.50
C GLY A 33 1.06 3.77 4.30
N TYR A 34 0.19 2.91 4.80
CA TYR A 34 -1.26 3.04 4.64
C TYR A 34 -1.94 3.91 5.71
N ILE A 35 -1.41 3.90 6.94
CA ILE A 35 -2.07 4.47 8.13
C ILE A 35 -2.48 5.94 7.94
N GLY A 36 -1.68 6.74 7.22
CA GLY A 36 -1.97 8.15 6.92
C GLY A 36 -3.20 8.39 6.04
N LYS A 37 -3.71 7.36 5.35
CA LYS A 37 -4.97 7.45 4.57
C LYS A 37 -6.22 7.38 5.45
N LEU A 38 -6.09 6.90 6.69
CA LEU A 38 -7.25 6.75 7.56
C LEU A 38 -7.55 8.07 8.28
N PRO A 39 -8.82 8.51 8.34
CA PRO A 39 -9.19 9.83 8.86
C PRO A 39 -8.66 10.14 10.26
N GLN A 40 -8.57 9.12 11.13
CA GLN A 40 -8.11 9.27 12.52
C GLN A 40 -6.62 9.60 12.67
N TYR A 41 -5.79 9.35 11.65
CA TYR A 41 -4.35 9.68 11.66
C TYR A 41 -4.01 10.93 10.86
N LYS A 42 -5.03 11.67 10.40
CA LYS A 42 -4.85 12.92 9.66
C LYS A 42 -4.04 13.92 10.47
N GLY A 43 -2.94 14.41 9.89
CA GLY A 43 -2.04 15.37 10.54
C GLY A 43 -0.97 14.72 11.44
N LEU A 44 -0.99 13.40 11.63
CA LEU A 44 0.03 12.65 12.37
C LEU A 44 0.99 11.93 11.43
N VAL A 45 0.45 11.30 10.38
CA VAL A 45 1.22 10.57 9.37
C VAL A 45 0.82 11.09 7.98
N PRO A 46 1.78 11.45 7.11
CA PRO A 46 1.47 11.86 5.74
C PRO A 46 0.90 10.69 4.92
N ILE A 47 0.10 11.00 3.89
CA ILE A 47 -0.42 10.00 2.97
C ILE A 47 0.72 9.50 2.07
N ASN A 48 1.01 8.19 2.11
CA ASN A 48 1.80 7.53 1.06
C ASN A 48 0.85 7.08 -0.06
N TYR A 49 1.02 7.60 -1.27
CA TYR A 49 0.23 7.20 -2.44
C TYR A 49 0.70 5.88 -3.07
N SER A 50 1.91 5.42 -2.72
CA SER A 50 2.55 4.18 -3.17
C SER A 50 2.64 3.14 -2.05
N ASP A 51 1.76 3.22 -1.06
CA ASP A 51 1.67 2.33 0.11
C ASP A 51 1.56 0.84 -0.25
N ASN A 52 1.00 0.51 -1.42
CA ASN A 52 0.87 -0.87 -1.90
C ASN A 52 2.06 -1.37 -2.75
N GLY A 53 3.14 -0.61 -2.89
CA GLY A 53 4.29 -0.93 -3.76
C GLY A 53 5.63 -1.06 -3.03
N LEU A 54 5.62 -1.44 -1.75
CA LEU A 54 6.83 -1.51 -0.92
C LEU A 54 7.65 -2.78 -1.19
N SER A 55 8.28 -2.84 -2.36
CA SER A 55 8.98 -4.00 -2.90
C SER A 55 10.47 -4.12 -2.54
N ALA A 56 10.91 -3.38 -1.52
CA ALA A 56 12.32 -3.27 -1.11
C ALA A 56 13.31 -2.90 -2.23
N GLY A 57 12.86 -2.07 -3.19
CA GLY A 57 13.65 -1.67 -4.35
C GLY A 57 13.60 -2.66 -5.52
N GLY A 58 12.72 -3.67 -5.43
CA GLY A 58 12.43 -4.63 -6.49
C GLY A 58 13.41 -5.79 -6.57
N ILE A 59 13.08 -6.77 -7.43
CA ILE A 59 13.81 -8.04 -7.57
C ILE A 59 15.31 -7.89 -7.87
N GLY A 60 15.70 -6.82 -8.57
CA GLY A 60 17.10 -6.51 -8.85
C GLY A 60 17.95 -6.29 -7.58
N GLN A 61 17.33 -5.87 -6.46
CA GLN A 61 17.99 -5.76 -5.17
C GLN A 61 17.78 -7.00 -4.31
N THR A 62 16.53 -7.48 -4.21
CA THR A 62 16.17 -8.56 -3.28
C THR A 62 16.76 -9.91 -3.65
N SER A 63 17.03 -10.17 -4.93
CA SER A 63 17.67 -11.40 -5.39
C SER A 63 19.08 -11.64 -4.83
N GLY A 64 19.76 -10.57 -4.40
CA GLY A 64 21.01 -10.64 -3.65
C GLY A 64 20.85 -10.79 -2.13
N GLY A 65 19.62 -10.99 -1.64
CA GLY A 65 19.30 -11.07 -0.21
C GLY A 65 19.33 -9.72 0.51
N LYS A 66 19.18 -8.61 -0.21
CA LYS A 66 19.23 -7.25 0.33
C LYS A 66 17.86 -6.60 0.27
N ASN A 67 17.35 -6.16 1.43
CA ASN A 67 16.07 -5.46 1.55
C ASN A 67 16.11 -4.45 2.71
N GLY A 68 15.27 -3.42 2.67
CA GLY A 68 14.92 -2.65 3.86
C GLY A 68 13.96 -3.46 4.75
N ILE A 69 13.92 -3.12 6.04
CA ILE A 69 13.18 -3.93 7.03
C ILE A 69 11.67 -3.83 6.82
N CYS A 70 11.23 -2.64 6.41
CA CYS A 70 9.81 -2.28 6.25
C CYS A 70 9.42 -1.99 4.79
N GLY A 71 10.16 -2.57 3.83
CA GLY A 71 9.82 -2.54 2.40
C GLY A 71 10.43 -1.40 1.60
N ASP A 72 11.21 -0.53 2.25
CA ASP A 72 12.07 0.44 1.57
C ASP A 72 13.25 -0.25 0.86
N PRO A 73 13.84 0.37 -0.18
CA PRO A 73 15.07 -0.12 -0.80
C PRO A 73 16.20 -0.35 0.21
N TYR A 74 17.03 -1.38 -0.03
CA TYR A 74 18.18 -1.65 0.84
C TYR A 74 19.13 -0.45 0.90
N THR A 75 19.39 0.19 -0.23
CA THR A 75 20.13 1.45 -0.30
C THR A 75 19.15 2.62 -0.46
N GLY A 76 19.24 3.63 0.40
CA GLY A 76 18.43 4.83 0.31
C GLY A 76 17.86 5.26 1.64
N VAL A 77 16.90 6.19 1.60
CA VAL A 77 16.17 6.63 2.78
C VAL A 77 15.18 5.53 3.18
N ARG A 78 15.19 5.17 4.46
CA ARG A 78 14.25 4.21 5.06
C ARG A 78 13.03 4.95 5.61
N GLU A 79 12.07 5.20 4.72
CA GLU A 79 10.89 6.01 5.03
C GLU A 79 9.89 5.33 5.97
N HIS A 80 9.84 3.99 5.94
CA HIS A 80 8.87 3.16 6.66
C HIS A 80 9.47 2.48 7.90
N GLU A 81 10.75 2.65 8.18
CA GLU A 81 11.39 2.22 9.43
C GLU A 81 11.16 3.24 10.55
N THR A 82 11.38 2.85 11.82
CA THR A 82 11.14 3.75 12.96
C THR A 82 11.86 5.08 12.79
N GLY A 83 11.19 6.20 13.00
CA GLY A 83 11.74 7.55 12.82
C GLY A 83 11.73 8.07 11.37
N GLY A 84 11.35 7.25 10.40
CA GLY A 84 11.11 7.66 9.02
C GLY A 84 9.89 8.57 8.88
N VAL A 85 9.62 9.04 7.65
CA VAL A 85 8.48 9.92 7.36
C VAL A 85 7.13 9.21 7.60
N TYR A 86 7.10 7.88 7.50
CA TYR A 86 5.92 7.06 7.81
C TYR A 86 6.04 6.29 9.14
N GLY A 87 7.26 6.00 9.61
CA GLY A 87 7.51 5.37 10.92
C GLY A 87 7.48 6.36 12.08
N ARG A 88 6.29 6.89 12.41
CA ARG A 88 6.14 8.09 13.26
C ARG A 88 6.00 7.82 14.77
N PHE A 89 6.18 6.58 15.22
CA PHE A 89 6.05 6.22 16.63
C PHE A 89 6.90 7.10 17.57
N PRO A 90 8.18 7.42 17.28
CA PRO A 90 8.97 8.26 18.19
C PRO A 90 8.36 9.65 18.43
N GLN A 91 7.63 10.20 17.45
CA GLN A 91 7.06 11.54 17.51
C GLN A 91 5.63 11.56 18.07
N HIS A 92 4.87 10.48 17.90
CA HIS A 92 3.43 10.46 18.16
C HIS A 92 2.98 9.35 19.11
N ARG A 93 3.86 8.41 19.46
CA ARG A 93 3.65 7.34 20.45
C ARG A 93 2.35 6.58 20.17
N GLU A 94 1.49 6.39 21.18
CA GLU A 94 0.22 5.66 21.09
C GLU A 94 -0.73 6.20 20.02
N LYS A 95 -0.57 7.46 19.58
CA LYS A 95 -1.46 8.08 18.59
C LYS A 95 -1.26 7.54 17.17
N VAL A 96 -0.17 6.83 16.90
CA VAL A 96 0.11 6.19 15.61
C VAL A 96 0.19 4.67 15.72
N VAL A 97 -0.29 4.11 16.83
CA VAL A 97 -0.49 2.68 17.00
C VAL A 97 -1.76 2.26 16.24
N GLY A 98 -1.62 1.27 15.36
CA GLY A 98 -2.68 0.77 14.48
C GLY A 98 -3.66 -0.17 15.16
N ALA A 99 -3.21 -0.89 16.20
CA ALA A 99 -4.04 -1.81 16.97
C ALA A 99 -3.44 -2.14 18.36
N CYS A 100 -4.29 -2.64 19.26
CA CYS A 100 -3.94 -3.06 20.62
C CYS A 100 -4.46 -4.49 20.81
N TYR A 101 -3.59 -5.44 21.16
CA TYR A 101 -3.92 -6.85 21.31
C TYR A 101 -3.53 -7.40 22.69
N ALA A 102 -4.23 -8.43 23.16
CA ALA A 102 -3.82 -9.14 24.37
C ALA A 102 -2.64 -10.09 24.07
N PRO A 103 -1.70 -10.28 25.00
CA PRO A 103 -0.64 -11.28 24.84
C PRO A 103 -1.21 -12.67 24.55
N GLY A 104 -0.64 -13.40 23.59
CA GLY A 104 -1.08 -14.76 23.27
C GLY A 104 -2.37 -14.84 22.45
N SER A 105 -3.00 -13.71 22.12
CA SER A 105 -4.23 -13.70 21.35
C SER A 105 -4.01 -14.11 19.90
N THR A 106 -5.02 -14.75 19.32
CA THR A 106 -5.18 -14.85 17.87
C THR A 106 -5.70 -13.51 17.35
N ILE A 107 -5.00 -12.92 16.39
CA ILE A 107 -5.37 -11.65 15.78
C ILE A 107 -5.88 -11.87 14.35
N ASP A 108 -6.92 -11.13 13.97
CA ASP A 108 -7.32 -11.00 12.57
C ASP A 108 -6.46 -9.92 11.91
N VAL A 109 -5.80 -10.29 10.81
CA VAL A 109 -5.06 -9.38 9.94
C VAL A 109 -5.72 -9.35 8.57
N GLN A 110 -5.71 -8.18 7.94
CA GLN A 110 -6.27 -8.01 6.60
C GLN A 110 -5.20 -7.48 5.65
N VAL A 111 -4.96 -8.22 4.57
CA VAL A 111 -4.05 -7.84 3.48
C VAL A 111 -4.87 -7.55 2.23
N GLN A 112 -4.57 -6.46 1.54
CA GLN A 112 -5.12 -6.19 0.21
C GLN A 112 -4.06 -6.44 -0.84
N LEU A 113 -4.37 -7.27 -1.85
CA LEU A 113 -3.57 -7.34 -3.08
C LEU A 113 -4.32 -6.67 -4.23
N THR A 114 -3.66 -5.72 -4.88
CA THR A 114 -4.15 -5.08 -6.12
C THR A 114 -3.57 -5.75 -7.36
N ALA A 115 -2.46 -6.48 -7.23
CA ALA A 115 -1.93 -7.40 -8.22
C ALA A 115 -1.41 -8.65 -7.51
N ASN A 116 -2.12 -9.76 -7.66
CA ASN A 116 -1.84 -11.02 -6.98
C ASN A 116 -0.93 -11.93 -7.83
N HIS A 117 0.23 -12.28 -7.30
CA HIS A 117 1.23 -13.16 -7.92
C HIS A 117 1.36 -14.53 -7.24
N LYS A 118 0.28 -15.02 -6.60
CA LYS A 118 0.26 -16.27 -5.81
C LYS A 118 1.33 -16.26 -4.72
N GLY A 119 1.99 -17.38 -4.43
CA GLY A 119 3.01 -17.44 -3.39
C GLY A 119 2.38 -17.48 -2.00
N TYR A 120 3.01 -16.81 -1.03
CA TYR A 120 2.62 -16.93 0.37
C TYR A 120 2.90 -15.66 1.17
N PHE A 121 2.14 -15.49 2.24
CA PHE A 121 2.38 -14.45 3.24
C PHE A 121 3.05 -15.04 4.48
N GLU A 122 3.93 -14.26 5.08
CA GLU A 122 4.50 -14.51 6.40
C GLU A 122 4.27 -13.28 7.29
N PHE A 123 4.17 -13.54 8.59
CA PHE A 123 4.10 -12.50 9.60
C PHE A 123 5.20 -12.67 10.64
N GLY A 124 5.80 -11.56 11.04
CA GLY A 124 6.78 -11.51 12.11
C GLY A 124 6.43 -10.43 13.12
N LEU A 125 6.89 -10.61 14.36
CA LEU A 125 6.74 -9.62 15.42
C LEU A 125 8.11 -9.25 15.99
N CYS A 126 8.40 -7.95 16.04
CA CYS A 126 9.57 -7.40 16.69
C CYS A 126 9.13 -6.53 17.87
N LYS A 127 9.75 -6.69 19.04
CA LYS A 127 9.54 -5.82 20.20
C LYS A 127 10.66 -4.78 20.27
N LEU A 128 10.30 -3.50 20.24
CA LEU A 128 11.19 -2.36 20.44
C LEU A 128 11.00 -1.83 21.85
N ASN A 129 12.10 -1.71 22.61
CA ASN A 129 12.05 -1.44 24.06
C ASN A 129 12.04 0.05 24.39
N HIS A 130 12.54 0.88 23.47
CA HIS A 130 12.62 2.33 23.62
C HIS A 130 12.08 3.06 22.38
N LEU A 131 11.71 4.34 22.58
CA LEU A 131 11.08 5.19 21.57
C LEU A 131 11.79 5.24 20.21
N ASN A 132 13.13 5.19 20.22
CA ASN A 132 13.96 5.39 19.02
C ASN A 132 14.68 4.12 18.59
N ASP A 133 14.34 2.97 19.20
CA ASP A 133 14.89 1.69 18.76
C ASP A 133 14.55 1.45 17.29
N LYS A 134 15.45 0.81 16.57
CA LYS A 134 15.27 0.48 15.16
C LYS A 134 14.97 -1.00 15.04
N GLU A 135 14.11 -1.33 14.10
CA GLU A 135 13.89 -2.71 13.70
C GLU A 135 15.17 -3.28 13.10
N THR A 136 15.45 -4.55 13.39
CA THR A 136 16.47 -5.34 12.69
C THR A 136 15.85 -6.66 12.26
N GLU A 137 16.45 -7.35 11.28
CA GLU A 137 15.95 -8.66 10.85
C GLU A 137 15.93 -9.67 12.01
N GLU A 138 16.93 -9.61 12.89
CA GLU A 138 17.09 -10.53 14.03
C GLU A 138 16.03 -10.34 15.13
N CYS A 139 15.39 -9.16 15.17
CA CYS A 139 14.33 -8.87 16.13
C CYS A 139 13.03 -9.61 15.81
N PHE A 140 12.78 -9.92 14.52
CA PHE A 140 11.51 -10.49 14.10
C PHE A 140 11.41 -11.97 14.45
N GLN A 141 10.50 -12.27 15.38
CA GLN A 141 10.04 -13.63 15.63
C GLN A 141 8.92 -13.96 14.62
N ALA A 142 9.09 -15.05 13.86
CA ALA A 142 8.04 -15.56 12.98
C ALA A 142 6.79 -15.97 13.78
N LEU A 143 5.63 -15.53 13.30
CA LEU A 143 4.32 -15.92 13.81
C LEU A 143 3.79 -17.13 13.04
N ALA A 144 2.77 -17.77 13.61
CA ALA A 144 2.07 -18.86 12.96
C ALA A 144 0.55 -18.65 13.04
N GLU A 145 -0.15 -19.20 12.05
CA GLU A 145 -1.59 -19.39 12.09
C GLU A 145 -2.00 -20.29 13.27
N PRO A 146 -3.28 -20.29 13.68
CA PRO A 146 -3.78 -21.24 14.69
C PRO A 146 -3.54 -22.71 14.33
N SER A 147 -3.40 -23.04 13.05
CA SER A 147 -3.03 -24.36 12.54
C SER A 147 -1.57 -24.74 12.78
N GLY A 148 -0.72 -23.78 13.16
CA GLY A 148 0.73 -23.93 13.32
C GLY A 148 1.54 -23.65 12.05
N LEU A 149 0.89 -23.37 10.92
CA LEU A 149 1.57 -22.97 9.68
C LEU A 149 2.08 -21.54 9.77
N LYS A 150 3.28 -21.28 9.25
CA LYS A 150 3.86 -19.93 9.21
C LYS A 150 3.54 -19.20 7.91
N GLU A 151 3.48 -19.96 6.83
CA GLU A 151 3.20 -19.47 5.48
C GLU A 151 1.71 -19.64 5.15
N TRP A 152 1.04 -18.52 4.93
CA TRP A 152 -0.34 -18.54 4.44
C TRP A 152 -0.34 -18.50 2.92
N GLN A 153 -0.83 -19.56 2.27
CA GLN A 153 -0.81 -19.69 0.80
C GLN A 153 -1.83 -18.75 0.16
N VAL A 154 -1.38 -17.88 -0.74
CA VAL A 154 -2.20 -16.84 -1.36
C VAL A 154 -3.15 -17.46 -2.40
N PRO A 155 -4.48 -17.42 -2.20
CA PRO A 155 -5.45 -17.86 -3.20
C PRO A 155 -5.39 -16.96 -4.45
N PRO A 156 -5.82 -17.44 -5.62
CA PRO A 156 -5.86 -16.62 -6.82
C PRO A 156 -6.86 -15.45 -6.69
N GLY A 157 -6.57 -14.34 -7.38
CA GLY A 157 -7.47 -13.20 -7.52
C GLY A 157 -7.04 -11.96 -6.72
N ASN A 158 -7.42 -10.77 -7.19
CA ASN A 158 -7.16 -9.54 -6.46
C ASN A 158 -8.28 -9.29 -5.45
N GLY A 159 -7.96 -8.68 -4.31
CA GLY A 159 -8.95 -8.44 -3.28
C GLY A 159 -8.36 -8.25 -1.89
N PHE A 160 -9.22 -8.42 -0.90
CA PHE A 160 -8.85 -8.43 0.52
C PHE A 160 -8.84 -9.87 1.02
N PHE A 161 -7.85 -10.17 1.84
CA PHE A 161 -7.65 -11.48 2.45
C PHE A 161 -7.61 -11.29 3.96
N ASP A 162 -8.59 -11.90 4.64
CA ASP A 162 -8.65 -11.95 6.10
C ASP A 162 -7.95 -13.23 6.58
N ILE A 163 -6.97 -13.07 7.48
CA ILE A 163 -6.06 -14.12 7.89
C ILE A 163 -5.90 -14.06 9.41
N GLN A 164 -5.61 -15.18 10.06
CA GLN A 164 -5.37 -15.24 11.50
C GLN A 164 -3.95 -15.65 11.84
N TYR A 165 -3.34 -14.95 12.79
CA TYR A 165 -2.03 -15.30 13.34
C TYR A 165 -2.05 -15.21 14.87
N VAL A 166 -1.26 -16.05 15.53
CA VAL A 166 -1.17 -16.13 16.99
C VAL A 166 0.02 -15.30 17.47
N LEU A 167 -0.24 -14.34 18.36
CA LEU A 167 0.81 -13.56 19.01
C LEU A 167 1.51 -14.39 20.10
N PRO A 168 2.79 -14.13 20.40
CA PRO A 168 3.47 -14.80 21.51
C PRO A 168 2.84 -14.41 22.86
N SER A 169 2.58 -15.40 23.73
CA SER A 169 1.97 -15.18 25.05
C SER A 169 2.87 -14.46 26.05
N GLY A 170 4.19 -14.57 25.88
CA GLY A 170 5.19 -13.95 26.75
C GLY A 170 5.64 -12.54 26.32
N VAL A 171 5.02 -11.96 25.28
CA VAL A 171 5.42 -10.65 24.74
C VAL A 171 4.39 -9.58 25.13
N THR A 172 4.89 -8.51 25.74
CA THR A 172 4.16 -7.25 25.96
C THR A 172 4.98 -6.07 25.48
N CYS A 173 4.31 -5.06 24.94
CA CYS A 173 4.89 -3.85 24.38
C CYS A 173 3.82 -2.75 24.35
N ASP A 174 3.92 -1.80 25.27
CA ASP A 174 3.08 -0.63 25.39
C ASP A 174 3.84 0.55 26.04
N GLY A 175 3.30 1.76 25.91
CA GLY A 175 3.93 2.99 26.39
C GLY A 175 5.11 3.41 25.50
N ASP A 176 6.31 3.49 26.05
CA ASP A 176 7.53 3.81 25.27
C ASP A 176 8.10 2.59 24.53
N SER A 177 7.60 1.41 24.89
CA SER A 177 7.83 0.14 24.20
C SER A 177 6.67 -0.10 23.22
N HIS A 178 6.97 -0.54 22.01
CA HIS A 178 5.95 -0.93 21.03
C HIS A 178 6.41 -2.14 20.25
N CYS A 179 5.46 -2.84 19.64
CA CYS A 179 5.79 -3.91 18.72
C CYS A 179 5.57 -3.47 17.29
N VAL A 180 6.40 -4.02 16.42
CA VAL A 180 6.26 -3.91 14.98
C VAL A 180 5.80 -5.25 14.45
N LEU A 181 4.57 -5.28 13.93
CA LEU A 181 4.07 -6.41 13.16
C LEU A 181 4.52 -6.23 11.71
N ARG A 182 5.24 -7.20 11.16
CA ARG A 182 5.70 -7.18 9.77
C ARG A 182 4.96 -8.21 8.94
N TRP A 183 4.28 -7.74 7.90
CA TRP A 183 3.84 -8.59 6.80
C TRP A 183 4.95 -8.68 5.77
N HIS A 184 5.22 -9.90 5.30
CA HIS A 184 6.11 -10.19 4.18
C HIS A 184 5.35 -11.03 3.15
N TYR A 185 5.32 -10.55 1.92
CA TYR A 185 4.79 -11.28 0.79
C TYR A 185 5.92 -11.77 -0.10
N THR A 186 5.95 -13.07 -0.40
CA THR A 186 6.79 -13.65 -1.43
C THR A 186 5.91 -14.14 -2.58
N GLY A 187 6.08 -13.55 -3.76
CA GLY A 187 5.34 -13.92 -4.97
C GLY A 187 5.78 -15.26 -5.56
N TRP A 188 5.11 -15.68 -6.63
CA TRP A 188 5.45 -16.89 -7.37
C TRP A 188 5.30 -16.72 -8.89
N ASN A 189 5.57 -15.52 -9.38
CA ASN A 189 5.46 -15.14 -10.78
C ASN A 189 6.72 -15.45 -11.60
N ASN A 190 7.86 -15.77 -10.97
CA ASN A 190 9.08 -16.16 -11.67
C ASN A 190 9.27 -17.69 -11.66
N ALA A 191 9.26 -18.29 -12.85
CA ALA A 191 9.42 -19.73 -13.00
C ALA A 191 10.89 -20.16 -12.86
N GLY A 192 11.14 -21.30 -12.18
CA GLY A 192 12.46 -21.92 -12.12
C GLY A 192 13.47 -21.24 -11.18
N VAL A 193 13.01 -20.34 -10.31
CA VAL A 193 13.87 -19.63 -9.33
C VAL A 193 13.41 -19.91 -7.90
N GLY A 194 14.33 -19.82 -6.94
CA GLY A 194 14.02 -19.92 -5.51
C GLY A 194 13.38 -18.65 -4.96
N ALA A 195 13.12 -18.62 -3.64
CA ALA A 195 12.41 -17.52 -2.97
C ALA A 195 13.03 -16.14 -3.28
N LEU A 196 14.35 -15.99 -3.19
CA LEU A 196 15.04 -14.73 -3.49
C LEU A 196 14.86 -14.24 -4.94
N GLY A 197 14.57 -15.16 -5.87
CA GLY A 197 14.26 -14.82 -7.25
C GLY A 197 12.81 -14.43 -7.48
N GLN A 198 11.99 -14.32 -6.44
CA GLN A 198 10.62 -13.84 -6.54
C GLN A 198 10.54 -12.34 -6.24
N GLU A 199 9.43 -11.73 -6.62
CA GLU A 199 9.09 -10.40 -6.09
C GLU A 199 8.70 -10.52 -4.62
N HIS A 200 9.07 -9.52 -3.84
CA HIS A 200 8.78 -9.48 -2.42
C HIS A 200 8.25 -8.12 -1.99
N PHE A 201 7.41 -8.10 -0.96
CA PHE A 201 6.85 -6.89 -0.37
C PHE A 201 6.89 -6.97 1.14
N TRP A 202 7.26 -5.87 1.80
CA TRP A 202 7.26 -5.79 3.26
C TRP A 202 6.49 -4.58 3.73
N ASN A 203 5.74 -4.76 4.80
CA ASN A 203 5.04 -3.69 5.48
C ASN A 203 5.22 -3.85 6.99
N CYS A 204 5.49 -2.76 7.69
CA CYS A 204 5.54 -2.70 9.15
C CYS A 204 4.34 -1.92 9.69
N ALA A 205 3.68 -2.46 10.72
CA ALA A 205 2.60 -1.81 11.45
C ALA A 205 2.98 -1.71 12.94
N ASP A 206 2.81 -0.52 13.52
CA ASP A 206 3.02 -0.28 14.95
C ASP A 206 1.79 -0.78 15.73
N VAL A 207 2.01 -1.69 16.67
CA VAL A 207 0.95 -2.28 17.50
C VAL A 207 1.36 -2.27 18.97
N TYR A 208 0.35 -2.25 19.85
CA TYR A 208 0.54 -2.56 21.26
C TYR A 208 0.10 -3.97 21.58
N ILE A 209 0.85 -4.60 22.47
CA ILE A 209 0.48 -5.87 23.10
C ILE A 209 0.51 -5.66 24.61
N SER A 210 -0.64 -5.62 25.25
CA SER A 210 -0.75 -5.30 26.68
C SER A 210 -1.91 -6.05 27.31
N ASN A 211 -1.80 -6.35 28.61
CA ASN A 211 -2.90 -6.95 29.38
C ASN A 211 -4.12 -6.01 29.51
N THR A 212 -3.95 -4.74 29.18
CA THR A 212 -5.04 -3.75 29.13
C THR A 212 -5.75 -3.73 27.78
N CYS A 213 -5.14 -4.26 26.72
CA CYS A 213 -5.80 -4.45 25.44
C CYS A 213 -6.90 -5.52 25.59
N GLY A 214 -8.15 -5.18 25.26
CA GLY A 214 -9.30 -6.09 25.40
C GLY A 214 -10.05 -6.02 26.73
N ALA A 215 -9.62 -5.21 27.71
CA ALA A 215 -10.40 -4.94 28.93
C ALA A 215 -11.57 -3.96 28.68
N SER A 216 -11.62 -3.33 27.50
CA SER A 216 -12.70 -2.44 27.08
C SER A 216 -12.81 -2.42 25.56
N ASN A 217 -13.49 -3.40 24.96
CA ASN A 217 -14.42 -3.12 23.87
C ASN A 217 -15.36 -4.30 23.59
N PRO A 218 -16.65 -4.04 23.30
CA PRO A 218 -17.55 -5.05 22.79
C PRO A 218 -17.06 -5.49 21.41
N THR A 219 -17.17 -6.78 21.16
CA THR A 219 -16.92 -7.44 19.87
C THR A 219 -17.49 -6.60 18.71
N PRO A 220 -16.71 -6.29 17.66
CA PRO A 220 -17.31 -5.84 16.40
C PRO A 220 -18.14 -7.01 15.89
N SER A 221 -19.47 -6.82 15.88
CA SER A 221 -20.38 -7.77 15.29
C SER A 221 -20.01 -7.95 13.81
N SER A 222 -19.60 -9.16 13.45
CA SER A 222 -19.58 -9.65 12.08
C SER A 222 -21.01 -9.68 11.53
N ALA A 223 -21.56 -8.52 11.20
CA ALA A 223 -22.77 -8.40 10.42
C ALA A 223 -22.39 -8.43 8.94
N LYS A 224 -22.31 -9.65 8.41
CA LYS A 224 -22.37 -9.93 6.97
C LYS A 224 -23.58 -9.20 6.36
N PRO A 225 -23.44 -8.36 5.31
CA PRO A 225 -24.58 -7.85 4.58
C PRO A 225 -25.27 -9.01 3.84
N SER A 226 -26.45 -9.39 4.33
CA SER A 226 -27.36 -10.30 3.64
C SER A 226 -27.93 -9.59 2.40
N THR A 227 -27.71 -10.17 1.23
CA THR A 227 -28.36 -9.77 -0.02
C THR A 227 -29.85 -10.12 0.05
N SER A 228 -30.70 -9.15 0.38
CA SER A 228 -32.15 -9.27 0.19
C SER A 228 -32.55 -8.74 -1.18
N ALA A 229 -33.02 -9.67 -2.02
CA ALA A 229 -33.66 -9.40 -3.29
C ALA A 229 -34.86 -8.45 -3.10
N VAL A 230 -34.90 -7.36 -3.86
CA VAL A 230 -36.09 -6.49 -3.94
C VAL A 230 -36.96 -6.98 -5.08
N ALA A 231 -38.17 -7.39 -4.73
CA ALA A 231 -39.22 -7.85 -5.63
C ALA A 231 -39.76 -6.70 -6.50
N THR A 232 -39.99 -7.03 -7.77
CA THR A 232 -40.53 -6.18 -8.83
C THR A 232 -42.01 -5.84 -8.59
N GLN A 233 -42.38 -4.55 -8.66
CA GLN A 233 -43.77 -4.14 -8.90
C GLN A 233 -43.90 -3.47 -10.28
N PRO A 234 -45.07 -3.59 -10.96
CA PRO A 234 -45.25 -3.18 -12.35
C PRO A 234 -45.49 -1.68 -12.53
N PRO A 235 -45.16 -1.10 -13.70
CA PRO A 235 -45.24 0.35 -13.93
C PRO A 235 -46.67 0.83 -14.22
N ARG A 236 -46.98 2.05 -13.75
CA ARG A 236 -48.19 2.81 -14.08
C ARG A 236 -47.89 3.78 -15.25
N PRO A 237 -48.78 3.96 -16.24
CA PRO A 237 -48.46 4.66 -17.48
C PRO A 237 -48.35 6.18 -17.29
N THR A 238 -47.38 6.80 -17.95
CA THR A 238 -47.21 8.26 -18.03
C THR A 238 -47.22 8.68 -19.51
N GLN A 239 -48.08 9.65 -19.85
CA GLN A 239 -48.21 10.27 -21.18
C GLN A 239 -47.17 11.42 -21.33
N PRO A 240 -46.74 11.79 -22.56
CA PRO A 240 -45.51 12.55 -22.79
C PRO A 240 -45.67 14.06 -22.61
N GLN A 241 -44.63 14.71 -22.09
CA GLN A 241 -44.42 16.15 -22.22
C GLN A 241 -43.02 16.46 -22.75
N ALA A 242 -42.99 17.42 -23.68
CA ALA A 242 -41.86 17.85 -24.50
C ALA A 242 -40.76 18.61 -23.71
N PRO A 243 -39.54 18.79 -24.26
CA PRO A 243 -38.36 19.17 -23.49
C PRO A 243 -38.23 20.69 -23.29
N SER A 244 -37.84 21.11 -22.08
CA SER A 244 -37.39 22.48 -21.80
C SER A 244 -35.93 22.46 -21.33
N THR A 245 -35.10 23.21 -22.06
CA THR A 245 -33.67 23.40 -21.82
C THR A 245 -33.45 24.48 -20.76
N SER A 246 -32.73 24.17 -19.70
CA SER A 246 -32.09 25.20 -18.86
C SER A 246 -30.73 24.75 -18.35
N LYS A 247 -29.79 25.69 -18.47
CA LYS A 247 -28.34 25.57 -18.23
C LYS A 247 -28.04 25.66 -16.71
N PRO A 248 -27.05 24.94 -16.16
CA PRO A 248 -26.71 25.04 -14.74
C PRO A 248 -25.89 26.29 -14.42
N THR A 249 -26.25 26.99 -13.34
CA THR A 249 -25.55 28.15 -12.77
C THR A 249 -24.79 27.71 -11.51
N ILE A 250 -23.51 28.11 -11.40
CA ILE A 250 -22.60 27.85 -10.27
C ILE A 250 -22.84 28.91 -9.17
N PRO A 251 -22.91 28.55 -7.86
CA PRO A 251 -22.96 29.53 -6.77
C PRO A 251 -21.58 30.09 -6.42
N THR A 252 -21.50 31.41 -6.23
CA THR A 252 -20.30 32.17 -5.84
C THR A 252 -20.31 32.47 -4.33
N GLN A 253 -19.19 32.27 -3.62
CA GLN A 253 -19.01 32.66 -2.20
C GLN A 253 -18.05 33.87 -2.07
N PRO A 254 -18.22 34.78 -1.08
CA PRO A 254 -17.43 36.02 -0.97
C PRO A 254 -15.99 35.82 -0.44
N PRO A 255 -15.09 36.81 -0.61
CA PRO A 255 -13.66 36.67 -0.35
C PRO A 255 -13.29 36.90 1.13
N GLN A 256 -12.45 36.03 1.69
CA GLN A 256 -11.71 36.31 2.93
C GLN A 256 -10.26 36.72 2.60
N THR A 257 -9.87 37.85 3.16
CA THR A 257 -8.52 38.43 3.12
C THR A 257 -7.54 37.70 4.03
N SER A 258 -6.39 37.31 3.49
CA SER A 258 -5.17 37.00 4.26
C SER A 258 -3.96 37.73 3.65
N ALA A 259 -3.09 38.20 4.53
CA ALA A 259 -1.96 39.10 4.28
C ALA A 259 -0.77 38.40 3.58
N PRO A 260 0.24 39.15 3.07
CA PRO A 260 1.13 38.68 2.01
C PRO A 260 2.29 37.83 2.53
N SER A 261 2.41 36.61 2.01
CA SER A 261 3.68 35.88 1.96
C SER A 261 4.42 36.25 0.67
N ASN A 262 5.72 36.55 0.80
CA ASN A 262 6.61 36.96 -0.29
C ASN A 262 6.56 36.00 -1.50
N PRO A 263 6.77 36.52 -2.72
CA PRO A 263 6.64 35.73 -3.95
C PRO A 263 7.77 34.71 -4.07
N THR A 264 7.41 33.43 -4.00
CA THR A 264 8.20 32.36 -4.63
C THR A 264 8.26 32.65 -6.13
N PRO A 265 9.45 32.61 -6.78
CA PRO A 265 9.60 32.99 -8.18
C PRO A 265 8.64 32.25 -9.12
N ALA A 266 8.14 32.98 -10.12
CA ALA A 266 7.28 32.44 -11.16
C ALA A 266 7.95 31.23 -11.86
N PRO A 267 7.20 30.16 -12.19
CA PRO A 267 7.75 29.00 -12.88
C PRO A 267 8.13 29.33 -14.32
N VAL A 268 9.34 28.96 -14.69
CA VAL A 268 9.95 29.10 -16.02
C VAL A 268 9.22 28.21 -17.04
N PRO A 269 8.98 28.66 -18.30
CA PRO A 269 8.40 27.83 -19.35
C PRO A 269 9.33 26.64 -19.72
N GLY A 270 8.81 25.40 -19.61
CA GLY A 270 9.56 24.16 -19.87
C GLY A 270 9.26 22.96 -18.95
N GLN A 271 8.16 23.00 -18.18
CA GLN A 271 7.87 22.14 -17.00
C GLN A 271 7.58 20.64 -17.26
N CYS A 272 8.25 19.96 -18.18
CA CYS A 272 8.15 18.50 -18.31
C CYS A 272 9.45 17.78 -17.93
N GLY A 273 10.57 18.50 -17.79
CA GLY A 273 11.87 17.88 -17.53
C GLY A 273 12.13 16.74 -18.53
N THR A 274 12.36 15.54 -18.02
CA THR A 274 12.53 14.30 -18.81
C THR A 274 11.28 13.42 -18.83
N CYS A 275 10.16 13.85 -18.26
CA CYS A 275 8.94 13.05 -18.19
C CYS A 275 8.23 13.00 -19.54
N ALA A 276 7.87 11.79 -19.98
CA ALA A 276 7.06 11.54 -21.17
C ALA A 276 5.63 11.06 -20.83
N ASN A 277 5.15 11.38 -19.63
CA ASN A 277 3.86 10.96 -19.09
C ASN A 277 3.37 11.98 -18.04
N CYS A 278 2.72 11.55 -16.96
CA CYS A 278 2.24 12.46 -15.93
C CYS A 278 3.39 12.96 -15.04
N TYR A 279 3.49 14.27 -14.85
CA TYR A 279 4.56 14.96 -14.13
C TYR A 279 4.04 15.69 -12.88
N TYR A 280 4.78 15.59 -11.77
CA TYR A 280 4.52 16.36 -10.55
C TYR A 280 5.71 17.25 -10.20
N ALA A 281 5.51 18.57 -10.34
CA ALA A 281 6.55 19.59 -10.24
C ALA A 281 7.23 19.70 -8.86
N PRO A 282 6.53 19.62 -7.71
CA PRO A 282 7.14 19.78 -6.39
C PRO A 282 8.25 18.78 -6.05
N THR A 283 8.22 17.58 -6.63
CA THR A 283 9.25 16.54 -6.41
C THR A 283 9.96 16.11 -7.69
N ASN A 284 9.66 16.74 -8.83
CA ASN A 284 10.18 16.39 -10.13
C ASN A 284 9.95 14.91 -10.53
N ALA A 285 8.80 14.34 -10.16
CA ALA A 285 8.47 12.93 -10.36
C ALA A 285 7.71 12.68 -11.67
N CYS A 286 8.01 11.56 -12.35
CA CYS A 286 7.28 11.06 -13.52
C CYS A 286 6.51 9.78 -13.17
N PHE A 287 5.23 9.70 -13.52
CA PHE A 287 4.39 8.53 -13.25
C PHE A 287 4.27 7.66 -14.51
N ALA A 288 5.22 6.74 -14.67
CA ALA A 288 5.20 5.77 -15.76
C ALA A 288 3.93 4.90 -15.75
N GLY A 289 3.36 4.65 -16.93
CA GLY A 289 2.15 3.84 -17.10
C GLY A 289 0.83 4.59 -16.89
N TRP A 290 0.86 5.85 -16.44
CA TRP A 290 -0.36 6.67 -16.36
C TRP A 290 -0.77 7.18 -17.75
N SER A 291 -2.07 7.18 -18.01
CA SER A 291 -2.70 7.82 -19.18
C SER A 291 -2.95 9.31 -18.96
N ALA A 292 -3.15 10.07 -20.04
CA ALA A 292 -3.54 11.48 -19.96
C ALA A 292 -4.82 11.70 -19.13
N ALA A 293 -5.79 10.78 -19.23
CA ALA A 293 -7.04 10.86 -18.48
C ALA A 293 -6.83 10.66 -16.97
N GLN A 294 -5.95 9.75 -16.56
CA GLN A 294 -5.59 9.54 -15.16
C GLN A 294 -4.81 10.74 -14.61
N CYS A 295 -3.92 11.30 -15.42
CA CYS A 295 -3.16 12.50 -15.04
C CYS A 295 -4.08 13.71 -14.79
N ALA A 296 -5.11 13.88 -15.63
CA ALA A 296 -6.07 14.97 -15.52
C ALA A 296 -6.99 14.88 -14.28
N GLN A 297 -7.05 13.74 -13.58
CA GLN A 297 -7.82 13.61 -12.33
C GLN A 297 -7.15 14.31 -11.15
N VAL A 298 -5.86 14.64 -11.25
CA VAL A 298 -5.09 15.26 -10.18
C VAL A 298 -4.70 16.67 -10.60
N PRO A 299 -5.31 17.74 -10.04
CA PRO A 299 -5.13 19.11 -10.52
C PRO A 299 -3.69 19.66 -10.45
N VAL A 300 -2.86 19.06 -9.59
CA VAL A 300 -1.45 19.44 -9.42
C VAL A 300 -0.49 18.71 -10.35
N PHE A 301 -1.00 17.74 -11.12
CA PHE A 301 -0.22 16.98 -12.08
C PHE A 301 -0.34 17.58 -13.48
N LYS A 302 0.71 17.38 -14.29
CA LYS A 302 0.78 17.87 -15.66
C LYS A 302 1.05 16.71 -16.62
N TRP A 303 0.25 16.58 -17.67
CA TRP A 303 0.53 15.59 -18.71
C TRP A 303 1.65 16.09 -19.64
N CYS A 304 2.66 15.25 -19.83
CA CYS A 304 3.86 15.51 -20.63
C CYS A 304 4.13 14.42 -21.69
N GLY A 305 3.18 13.50 -21.92
CA GLY A 305 3.26 12.54 -23.02
C GLY A 305 2.84 13.18 -24.34
N VAL A 306 3.56 12.84 -25.43
CA VAL A 306 3.20 13.21 -26.81
C VAL A 306 2.06 12.35 -27.35
#